data_AF-A0AAP1RE98-F1
#
_entry.id   AF-A0AAP1RE98-F1
#
_cell.length_a   1.000
_cell.length_b   1.000
_cell.length_c   1.000
_cell.angle_alpha   90.00
_cell.angle_beta   90.00
_cell.angle_gamma   90.00
#
_symmetry.space_group_name_H-M   'P 1'
#
loop_
_entity.id
_entity.type
_entity.pdbx_description
1 polymer ?
#
loop_
_entity_poly.entity_id
_entity_poly.type
_entity_poly.pdbx_seq_one_letter_code
_entity_poly.pdbx_strand_id
1 'polypeptide(L)'
;MGFILTMNTSYKHIEANIYSHKIWDSCTVPKVLKIRYEYLLKEAGFTIILFNEHHFPEQGYTCFWLLGESHLAIHTFPESGKSYIELSSCSKEKLDLFINKMNQINA
;
A
#
# COMPACT_ATOMS: atom_id res chain seq x y z
N MET A 1 -37.85 34.19 -15.87
CA MET A 1 -37.71 32.75 -15.58
C MET A 1 -36.23 32.42 -15.46
N GLY A 2 -35.70 32.34 -14.24
CA GLY A 2 -34.35 31.81 -13.99
C GLY A 2 -34.50 30.56 -13.13
N PHE A 3 -34.24 29.38 -13.70
CA PHE A 3 -34.20 28.13 -12.94
C PHE A 3 -32.86 28.08 -12.19
N ILE A 4 -32.90 28.14 -10.86
CA ILE A 4 -31.75 27.80 -10.01
C ILE A 4 -31.67 26.28 -9.98
N LEU A 5 -30.65 25.72 -10.63
CA LEU A 5 -30.28 24.31 -10.51
C LEU A 5 -29.67 24.09 -9.12
N THR A 6 -30.47 23.61 -8.17
CA THR A 6 -29.95 23.09 -6.90
C THR A 6 -29.25 21.76 -7.17
N MET A 7 -27.93 21.77 -7.29
CA MET A 7 -27.13 20.55 -7.33
C MET A 7 -27.22 19.88 -5.96
N ASN A 8 -28.09 18.87 -5.86
CA ASN A 8 -28.27 18.07 -4.66
C ASN A 8 -27.20 16.96 -4.63
N THR A 9 -25.94 17.33 -4.42
CA THR A 9 -24.89 16.33 -4.20
C THR A 9 -25.03 15.81 -2.78
N SER A 10 -25.59 14.60 -2.64
CA SER A 10 -25.59 13.86 -1.39
C SER A 10 -24.14 13.55 -1.00
N TYR A 11 -23.61 14.30 -0.04
CA TYR A 11 -22.31 14.02 0.56
C TYR A 11 -22.46 12.83 1.51
N LYS A 12 -21.93 11.67 1.10
CA LYS A 12 -21.83 10.51 1.98
C LYS A 12 -20.66 10.74 2.94
N HIS A 13 -20.97 11.14 4.17
CA HIS A 13 -19.98 11.25 5.23
C HIS A 13 -19.32 9.89 5.45
N ILE A 14 -18.02 9.79 5.19
CA ILE A 14 -17.21 8.61 5.48
C ILE A 14 -16.51 8.90 6.81
N GLU A 15 -16.62 8.00 7.79
CA GLU A 15 -15.88 8.13 9.04
C GLU A 15 -14.37 8.14 8.76
N ALA A 16 -13.64 9.04 9.44
CA ALA A 16 -12.19 9.17 9.31
C ALA A 16 -11.48 7.97 9.94
N ASN A 17 -11.36 6.87 9.18
CA ASN A 17 -10.72 5.65 9.60
C ASN A 17 -9.57 5.30 8.65
N ILE A 18 -8.38 5.06 9.23
CA ILE A 18 -7.22 4.54 8.52
C ILE A 18 -6.86 3.19 9.17
N TYR A 19 -6.77 2.16 8.35
CA TYR A 19 -6.38 0.82 8.76
C TYR A 19 -4.94 0.57 8.37
N SER A 20 -4.13 0.07 9.30
CA SER A 20 -2.73 -0.24 9.05
C SER A 20 -2.44 -1.73 9.26
N HIS A 21 -1.60 -2.30 8.40
CA HIS A 21 -1.06 -3.63 8.57
C HIS A 21 0.47 -3.61 8.42
N LYS A 22 1.16 -4.27 9.36
CA LYS A 22 2.62 -4.24 9.50
C LYS A 22 3.16 -5.67 9.50
N ILE A 23 4.15 -5.94 8.66
CA ILE A 23 4.68 -7.29 8.44
C ILE A 23 6.21 -7.24 8.39
N TRP A 24 6.84 -8.33 8.84
CA TRP A 24 8.24 -8.63 8.58
C TRP A 24 8.35 -9.69 7.49
N ASP A 25 9.02 -9.37 6.39
CA ASP A 25 9.35 -10.29 5.29
C ASP A 25 10.83 -10.69 5.39
N SER A 26 11.17 -11.93 5.07
CA SER A 26 12.55 -12.42 5.05
C SER A 26 13.30 -12.05 3.76
N CYS A 27 12.61 -11.52 2.76
CA CYS A 27 13.20 -11.04 1.54
C CYS A 27 13.77 -9.63 1.72
N THR A 28 15.02 -9.42 1.33
CA THR A 28 15.70 -8.10 1.32
C THR A 28 16.08 -7.66 -0.08
N VAL A 29 15.71 -8.41 -1.11
CA VAL A 29 16.07 -8.15 -2.52
C VAL A 29 15.10 -7.12 -3.13
N PRO A 30 15.56 -5.90 -3.48
CA PRO A 30 14.69 -4.81 -3.94
C PRO A 30 13.76 -5.18 -5.09
N LYS A 31 14.31 -5.83 -6.13
CA LYS A 31 13.54 -6.23 -7.32
C LYS A 31 12.42 -7.21 -6.98
N VAL A 32 12.66 -8.14 -6.06
CA VAL A 32 11.67 -9.14 -5.63
C VAL A 32 10.58 -8.46 -4.82
N LEU A 33 10.95 -7.58 -3.88
CA LEU A 33 10.01 -6.81 -3.08
C LEU A 33 9.11 -5.94 -3.98
N LYS A 34 9.70 -5.20 -4.92
CA LYS A 34 8.97 -4.36 -5.87
C LYS A 34 7.93 -5.17 -6.65
N ILE A 35 8.33 -6.25 -7.30
CA ILE A 35 7.43 -7.08 -8.11
C ILE A 35 6.31 -7.69 -7.25
N ARG A 36 6.66 -8.25 -6.09
CA ARG A 36 5.71 -8.92 -5.18
C ARG A 36 4.65 -7.96 -4.66
N TYR A 37 5.08 -6.83 -4.10
CA TYR A 37 4.17 -5.89 -3.45
C TYR A 37 3.37 -5.08 -4.47
N GLU A 38 3.94 -4.75 -5.63
CA GLU A 38 3.18 -4.14 -6.72
C GLU A 38 2.08 -5.09 -7.24
N TYR A 39 2.37 -6.39 -7.38
CA TYR A 39 1.37 -7.40 -7.74
C TYR A 39 0.26 -7.49 -6.68
N LEU A 40 0.61 -7.62 -5.40
CA LEU A 40 -0.36 -7.69 -4.30
C LEU A 40 -1.27 -6.45 -4.24
N LEU A 41 -0.72 -5.26 -4.44
CA LEU A 41 -1.49 -4.01 -4.48
C LEU A 41 -2.50 -4.00 -5.63
N LYS A 42 -2.09 -4.45 -6.82
CA LYS A 42 -2.99 -4.55 -7.99
C LYS A 42 -4.09 -5.59 -7.77
N GLU A 43 -3.74 -6.76 -7.25
CA GLU A 43 -4.71 -7.83 -6.94
C GLU A 43 -5.74 -7.42 -5.87
N ALA A 44 -5.33 -6.62 -4.89
CA ALA A 44 -6.21 -6.08 -3.87
C ALA A 44 -7.02 -4.84 -4.33
N GLY A 45 -6.87 -4.42 -5.59
CA GLY A 45 -7.62 -3.31 -6.17
C GLY A 45 -7.19 -1.93 -5.67
N PHE A 46 -5.94 -1.77 -5.21
CA PHE A 46 -5.40 -0.45 -4.90
C PHE A 46 -5.06 0.32 -6.18
N THR A 47 -5.40 1.60 -6.20
CA THR A 47 -4.97 2.52 -7.26
C THR A 47 -3.57 3.02 -6.93
N ILE A 48 -2.58 2.61 -7.71
CA ILE A 48 -1.20 3.09 -7.58
C ILE A 48 -1.09 4.44 -8.31
N ILE A 49 -0.73 5.49 -7.57
CA ILE A 49 -0.53 6.85 -8.12
C ILE A 49 0.94 7.06 -8.46
N LEU A 50 1.84 6.68 -7.56
CA LEU A 50 3.28 6.85 -7.71
C LEU A 50 4.00 5.68 -7.06
N PHE A 51 5.14 5.31 -7.62
CA PHE A 51 6.14 4.49 -6.96
C PHE A 51 7.45 5.28 -6.92
N ASN A 52 8.14 5.22 -5.79
CA ASN A 52 9.48 5.79 -5.65
C ASN A 52 10.35 4.87 -4.78
N GLU A 53 11.65 4.86 -5.05
CA GLU A 53 12.62 4.00 -4.40
C GLU A 53 13.96 4.70 -4.19
N HIS A 54 14.67 4.28 -3.14
CA HIS A 54 16.01 4.74 -2.83
C HIS A 54 16.89 3.56 -2.44
N HIS A 55 18.06 3.49 -3.08
CA HIS A 55 19.13 2.56 -2.75
C HIS A 55 20.20 3.31 -1.97
N PHE A 56 20.44 2.88 -0.74
CA PHE A 56 21.47 3.49 0.09
C PHE A 56 22.87 3.04 -0.36
N PRO A 57 23.91 3.88 -0.24
CA PRO A 57 25.24 3.60 -0.80
C PRO A 57 25.92 2.34 -0.26
N GLU A 58 25.75 2.04 1.03
CA GLU A 58 26.39 0.89 1.67
C GLU A 58 25.52 -0.37 1.54
N GLN A 59 24.32 -0.29 2.10
CA GLN A 59 23.31 -1.33 2.02
C GLN A 59 21.96 -0.75 2.43
N GLY A 60 20.91 -1.49 2.08
CA GLY A 60 19.55 -1.10 2.42
C GLY A 60 18.83 -0.45 1.24
N TYR A 61 17.53 -0.56 1.32
CA TYR A 61 16.59 -0.17 0.29
C TYR A 61 15.33 0.33 0.99
N THR A 62 14.80 1.44 0.50
CA THR A 62 13.49 1.93 0.90
C THR A 62 12.69 2.23 -0.35
N CYS A 63 11.45 1.76 -0.38
CA CYS A 63 10.51 2.16 -1.43
C CYS A 63 9.13 2.39 -0.86
N PHE A 64 8.33 3.16 -1.58
CA PHE A 64 6.93 3.31 -1.25
C PHE A 64 6.07 3.44 -2.50
N TRP A 65 4.82 3.04 -2.36
CA TRP A 65 3.74 3.31 -3.30
C TRP A 65 2.81 4.34 -2.66
N LEU A 66 2.61 5.45 -3.36
CA LEU A 66 1.49 6.33 -3.09
C LEU A 66 0.24 5.69 -3.69
N LEU A 67 -0.77 5.47 -2.87
CA LEU A 67 -2.04 4.88 -3.26
C LEU A 67 -3.14 5.95 -3.20
N GLY A 68 -4.29 5.69 -3.81
CA GLY A 68 -5.49 6.51 -3.62
C GLY A 68 -5.81 6.67 -2.13
N GLU A 69 -5.53 7.85 -1.57
CA GLU A 69 -5.77 8.23 -0.18
C GLU A 69 -5.08 7.32 0.86
N SER A 70 -3.95 6.70 0.51
CA SER A 70 -3.20 5.79 1.38
C SER A 70 -1.77 5.52 0.88
N HIS A 71 -1.02 4.59 1.47
CA HIS A 71 0.34 4.25 1.03
C HIS A 71 0.81 2.86 1.50
N LEU A 72 1.77 2.29 0.78
CA LEU A 72 2.58 1.15 1.23
C LEU A 72 4.05 1.55 1.27
N ALA A 73 4.75 1.33 2.38
CA ALA A 73 6.17 1.59 2.52
C ALA A 73 6.93 0.32 2.90
N ILE A 74 8.17 0.18 2.40
CA ILE A 74 9.08 -0.92 2.70
C ILE A 74 10.44 -0.35 3.08
N HIS A 75 11.00 -0.91 4.16
CA HIS A 75 12.36 -0.64 4.62
C HIS A 75 13.09 -1.97 4.79
N THR A 76 14.21 -2.17 4.10
CA THR A 76 15.02 -3.38 4.24
C THR A 76 16.11 -3.19 5.29
N PHE A 77 16.38 -4.23 6.05
CA PHE A 77 17.51 -4.36 6.96
C PHE A 77 18.34 -5.58 6.54
N PRO A 78 19.22 -5.46 5.51
CA PRO A 78 19.97 -6.59 4.97
C PRO A 78 20.80 -7.35 6.01
N GLU A 79 21.40 -6.64 6.97
CA GLU A 79 22.15 -7.24 8.09
C GLU A 79 21.31 -8.19 8.96
N SER A 80 20.03 -7.91 9.09
CA SER A 80 19.10 -8.76 9.84
C SER A 80 18.37 -9.76 8.93
N GLY A 81 18.63 -9.76 7.62
CA GLY A 81 17.92 -10.58 6.63
C GLY A 81 16.42 -10.33 6.61
N LYS A 82 15.97 -9.10 6.91
CA LYS A 82 14.55 -8.78 7.10
C LYS A 82 14.16 -7.48 6.42
N SER A 83 12.90 -7.38 6.03
CA SER A 83 12.28 -6.13 5.58
C SER A 83 11.05 -5.85 6.41
N TYR A 84 10.86 -4.59 6.77
CA TYR A 84 9.65 -4.07 7.39
C TYR A 84 8.74 -3.51 6.31
N ILE A 85 7.48 -3.93 6.32
CA ILE A 85 6.46 -3.50 5.38
C ILE A 85 5.29 -2.92 6.16
N GLU A 86 4.84 -1.75 5.75
CA GLU A 86 3.67 -1.08 6.32
C GLU A 86 2.72 -0.67 5.21
N LEU A 87 1.50 -1.23 5.23
CA LEU A 87 0.40 -0.84 4.38
C LEU A 87 -0.60 -0.05 5.23
N SER A 88 -0.82 1.20 4.85
CA SER A 88 -1.93 2.04 5.30
C SER A 88 -3.04 1.99 4.26
N SER A 89 -4.31 1.99 4.68
CA SER A 89 -5.46 1.93 3.78
C SER A 89 -6.66 2.68 4.37
N CYS A 90 -7.34 3.48 3.55
CA CYS A 90 -8.65 4.05 3.85
C CYS A 90 -9.81 3.04 3.64
N SER A 91 -9.54 1.86 3.09
CA SER A 91 -10.52 0.80 2.84
C SER A 91 -10.13 -0.49 3.58
N LYS A 92 -10.99 -0.91 4.52
CA LYS A 92 -10.81 -2.17 5.26
C LYS A 92 -10.88 -3.38 4.33
N GLU A 93 -11.79 -3.36 3.37
CA GLU A 93 -11.97 -4.44 2.39
C GLU A 93 -10.70 -4.67 1.56
N LYS A 94 -10.10 -3.61 1.01
CA LYS A 94 -8.85 -3.74 0.25
C LYS A 94 -7.69 -4.23 1.10
N LEU A 95 -7.62 -3.78 2.36
CA LEU A 95 -6.61 -4.26 3.30
C LEU A 95 -6.76 -5.77 3.55
N ASP A 96 -7.98 -6.25 3.77
CA ASP A 96 -8.24 -7.67 4.04
C ASP A 96 -7.96 -8.54 2.80
N LEU A 97 -8.32 -8.06 1.60
CA LEU A 97 -7.96 -8.72 0.35
C LEU A 97 -6.44 -8.83 0.18
N PHE A 98 -5.70 -7.77 0.48
CA PHE A 98 -4.24 -7.77 0.43
C PHE A 98 -3.64 -8.80 1.38
N ILE A 99 -4.09 -8.84 2.64
CA ILE A 99 -3.62 -9.79 3.65
C ILE A 99 -3.91 -11.23 3.22
N ASN A 100 -5.12 -11.50 2.74
CA ASN A 100 -5.52 -12.82 2.28
C ASN A 100 -4.65 -13.31 1.11
N LYS A 101 -4.41 -12.45 0.11
CA LYS A 101 -3.55 -12.76 -1.04
C LYS A 101 -2.10 -12.99 -0.62
N MET A 102 -1.58 -12.18 0.30
CA MET A 102 -0.22 -12.36 0.82
C MET A 102 -0.07 -13.71 1.53
N ASN A 103 -1.04 -14.11 2.34
CA ASN A 103 -1.01 -15.40 3.03
C ASN A 103 -1.08 -16.59 2.05
N GLN A 104 -1.74 -16.44 0.90
CA GLN A 104 -1.78 -17.47 -0.15
C GLN A 104 -0.45 -17.64 -0.88
N ILE A 105 0.34 -16.56 -1.03
CA ILE A 105 1.66 -16.61 -1.69
C ILE A 105 2.73 -17.19 -0.74
N ASN A 106 2.55 -17.02 0.57
CA ASN A 106 3.48 -17.48 1.60
C ASN A 106 3.15 -18.87 2.16
N ALA A 107 2.04 -19.49 1.74
CA ALA A 107 1.68 -20.87 2.05
C ALA A 107 2.32 -21.85 1.05
#